data_AF-A0A831PS59-F1
#
_entry.id   AF-A0A831PS59-F1
#
_cell.length_a   1.000
_cell.length_b   1.000
_cell.length_c   1.000
_cell.angle_alpha   90.00
_cell.angle_beta   90.00
_cell.angle_gamma   90.00
#
_symmetry.space_group_name_H-M   'P 1'
#
loop_
_entity.id
_entity.type
_entity.pdbx_description
1 polymer ?
#
loop_
_entity_poly.entity_id
_entity_poly.type
_entity_poly.pdbx_seq_one_letter_code
_entity_poly.pdbx_strand_id
1 'polypeptide(L)'
;AGAVSVRFQPSETRATLGGLIVLTLTADGVSDLFGSPMGVAFDPKVLRLNDVVRGNLMASDGQTPLFSRNIRNDAGEASILLSRLPGTPGVSGSGGLVTLMFQVVGKGSTEVRLTELTLRNSQMQTLSAAPPVARVVVE
;
A
#
# COMPACT_ATOMS: atom_id res chain seq x y z
N ALA A 1 9.29 -0.41 21.49
CA ALA A 1 8.21 -0.52 20.47
C ALA A 1 8.36 -1.87 19.78
N GLY A 2 7.29 -2.66 19.68
CA GLY A 2 7.30 -3.87 18.87
C GLY A 2 7.47 -3.50 17.39
N ALA A 3 8.07 -4.38 16.59
CA ALA A 3 8.20 -4.15 15.16
C ALA A 3 6.81 -4.09 14.52
N VAL A 4 6.55 -3.07 13.71
CA VAL A 4 5.31 -2.96 12.93
C VAL A 4 5.37 -4.00 11.82
N SER A 5 4.31 -4.78 11.65
CA SER A 5 4.21 -5.73 10.53
C SER A 5 3.42 -5.09 9.40
N VAL A 6 3.96 -5.11 8.18
CA VAL A 6 3.28 -4.62 6.98
C VAL A 6 3.22 -5.74 5.96
N ARG A 7 2.05 -5.96 5.35
CA ARG A 7 1.80 -7.08 4.44
C ARG A 7 0.85 -6.68 3.33
N PHE A 8 1.02 -7.27 2.14
CA PHE A 8 -0.04 -7.31 1.15
C PHE A 8 -0.97 -8.49 1.44
N GLN A 9 -2.26 -8.27 1.25
CA GLN A 9 -3.30 -9.28 1.37
C GLN A 9 -4.14 -9.32 0.07
N PRO A 10 -4.24 -10.48 -0.58
CA PRO A 10 -3.43 -11.68 -0.35
C PRO A 10 -1.95 -11.44 -0.72
N SER A 11 -1.03 -12.26 -0.19
CA SER A 11 0.40 -12.22 -0.55
C SER A 11 0.73 -13.00 -1.82
N GLU A 12 -0.13 -13.90 -2.26
CA GLU A 12 -0.08 -14.55 -3.57
C GLU A 12 -1.49 -14.55 -4.19
N THR A 13 -1.59 -14.20 -5.47
CA THR A 13 -2.83 -14.27 -6.25
C THR A 13 -2.62 -15.01 -7.54
N ARG A 14 -3.60 -15.83 -7.94
CA ARG A 14 -3.71 -16.36 -9.30
C ARG A 14 -4.81 -15.64 -10.05
N ALA A 15 -4.57 -15.28 -11.30
CA ALA A 15 -5.52 -14.55 -12.13
C ALA A 15 -5.45 -14.99 -13.58
N THR A 16 -6.46 -14.64 -14.37
CA THR A 16 -6.50 -14.85 -15.81
C THR A 16 -6.26 -13.52 -16.54
N LEU A 17 -5.80 -13.60 -17.79
CA LEU A 17 -5.68 -12.42 -18.66
C LEU A 17 -7.01 -11.62 -18.70
N GLY A 18 -6.92 -10.29 -18.55
CA GLY A 18 -8.08 -9.39 -18.49
C GLY A 18 -8.76 -9.31 -17.11
N GLY A 19 -8.43 -10.21 -16.18
CA GLY A 19 -8.99 -10.23 -14.83
C GLY A 19 -8.55 -9.05 -13.96
N LEU A 20 -9.27 -8.84 -12.85
CA LEU A 20 -8.93 -7.85 -11.84
C LEU A 20 -8.25 -8.50 -10.63
N ILE A 21 -7.26 -7.81 -10.07
CA ILE A 21 -6.57 -8.21 -8.85
C ILE A 21 -6.69 -7.07 -7.85
N VAL A 22 -7.06 -7.40 -6.62
CA VAL A 22 -7.15 -6.44 -5.51
C VAL A 22 -6.13 -6.83 -4.45
N LEU A 23 -5.19 -5.95 -4.17
CA LEU A 23 -4.18 -6.14 -3.12
C LEU A 23 -4.34 -5.05 -2.06
N THR A 24 -4.63 -5.43 -0.83
CA THR A 24 -4.67 -4.50 0.30
C THR A 24 -3.35 -4.52 1.05
N LEU A 25 -2.73 -3.35 1.20
CA LEU A 25 -1.58 -3.17 2.08
C LEU A 25 -2.08 -2.94 3.51
N THR A 26 -1.80 -3.86 4.42
CA THR A 26 -2.19 -3.78 5.83
C THR A 26 -0.98 -3.51 6.71
N ALA A 27 -1.20 -2.78 7.81
CA ALA A 27 -0.22 -2.60 8.87
C ALA A 27 -0.80 -3.09 10.20
N ASP A 28 0.02 -3.78 10.99
CA ASP A 28 -0.36 -4.38 12.26
C ASP A 28 0.56 -3.92 13.40
N GLY A 29 -0.04 -3.64 14.56
CA GLY A 29 0.70 -3.24 15.76
C GLY A 29 1.30 -1.84 15.66
N VAL A 30 0.67 -0.94 14.90
CA VAL A 30 1.15 0.43 14.73
C VAL A 30 0.84 1.26 15.97
N SER A 31 1.76 2.13 16.36
CA SER A 31 1.60 3.08 17.46
C SER A 31 1.79 4.50 16.93
N ASP A 32 0.79 5.35 17.13
CA ASP A 32 0.81 6.77 16.79
C ASP A 32 1.14 7.09 15.31
N LEU A 33 0.67 6.27 14.36
CA LEU A 33 0.90 6.47 12.93
C LEU A 33 0.35 7.82 12.46
N PHE A 34 1.23 8.62 11.88
CA PHE A 34 0.94 9.97 11.42
C PHE A 34 1.18 10.15 9.91
N GLY A 35 2.17 9.46 9.34
CA GLY A 35 2.49 9.56 7.92
C GLY A 35 3.01 8.26 7.34
N SER A 36 2.64 8.01 6.08
CA SER A 36 3.05 6.83 5.30
C SER A 36 3.23 7.14 3.81
N PRO A 37 4.25 7.90 3.36
CA PRO A 37 4.57 7.96 1.95
C PRO A 37 5.03 6.57 1.47
N MET A 38 4.55 6.17 0.30
CA MET A 38 4.80 4.86 -0.27
C MET A 38 5.11 4.96 -1.76
N GLY A 39 6.05 4.14 -2.19
CA GLY A 39 6.35 3.87 -3.60
C GLY A 39 5.99 2.43 -3.93
N VAL A 40 5.32 2.20 -5.05
CA VAL A 40 4.93 0.87 -5.53
C VAL A 40 5.60 0.63 -6.87
N ALA A 41 6.14 -0.58 -7.07
CA ALA A 41 6.61 -1.05 -8.38
C ALA A 41 5.92 -2.37 -8.77
N PHE A 42 5.62 -2.50 -10.06
CA PHE A 42 5.02 -3.67 -10.70
C PHE A 42 5.54 -3.81 -12.14
N ASP A 43 5.38 -4.98 -12.75
CA ASP A 43 5.70 -5.17 -14.18
C ASP A 43 4.55 -4.66 -15.07
N PRO A 44 4.75 -3.58 -15.85
CA PRO A 44 3.68 -3.00 -16.68
C PRO A 44 3.33 -3.88 -17.89
N LYS A 45 4.14 -4.89 -18.22
CA LYS A 45 3.82 -5.88 -19.25
C LYS A 45 2.81 -6.91 -18.78
N VAL A 46 2.64 -7.08 -17.46
CA VAL A 46 1.75 -8.08 -16.86
C VAL A 46 0.56 -7.41 -16.16
N LEU A 47 0.79 -6.28 -15.48
CA LEU A 47 -0.21 -5.60 -14.67
C LEU A 47 -0.36 -4.13 -15.06
N ARG A 48 -1.59 -3.64 -15.01
CA ARG A 48 -1.93 -2.22 -15.06
C ARG A 48 -2.58 -1.83 -13.74
N LEU A 49 -2.03 -0.85 -13.03
CA LEU A 49 -2.67 -0.30 -11.84
C LEU A 49 -3.77 0.68 -12.27
N ASN A 50 -5.03 0.29 -12.03
CA ASN A 50 -6.19 1.11 -12.39
C ASN A 50 -6.49 2.13 -11.31
N ASP A 51 -6.39 1.73 -10.05
CA ASP A 51 -6.67 2.64 -8.94
C ASP A 51 -5.91 2.32 -7.65
N VAL A 52 -5.79 3.33 -6.78
CA VAL A 52 -5.38 3.15 -5.39
C VAL A 52 -6.39 3.83 -4.48
N VAL A 53 -7.01 3.06 -3.59
CA VAL A 53 -7.99 3.57 -2.63
C VAL A 53 -7.37 3.60 -1.24
N ARG A 54 -7.67 4.63 -0.47
CA ARG A 54 -7.26 4.73 0.93
C ARG A 54 -7.92 3.64 1.78
N GLY A 55 -7.15 3.03 2.67
CA GLY A 55 -7.65 2.10 3.68
C GLY A 55 -8.20 2.78 4.94
N ASN A 56 -8.65 1.97 5.90
CA ASN A 56 -9.36 2.45 7.08
C ASN A 56 -8.45 2.92 8.23
N LEU A 57 -7.20 2.42 8.34
CA LEU A 57 -6.38 2.62 9.54
C LEU A 57 -6.22 4.10 9.92
N MET A 58 -5.81 4.92 8.96
CA MET A 58 -5.52 6.35 9.16
C MET A 58 -6.76 7.24 9.35
N ALA A 59 -7.96 6.66 9.26
CA ALA A 59 -9.23 7.30 9.57
C ALA A 59 -10.05 6.55 10.63
N SER A 60 -9.42 5.63 11.37
CA SER A 60 -10.09 4.78 12.35
C SER A 60 -10.70 5.58 13.52
N ASP A 61 -10.23 6.81 13.74
CA ASP A 61 -10.72 7.76 14.73
C ASP A 61 -11.73 8.78 14.17
N GLY A 62 -12.24 8.55 12.94
CA GLY A 62 -13.22 9.40 12.28
C GLY A 62 -12.65 10.64 11.58
N GLN A 63 -11.35 10.90 11.68
CA GLN A 63 -10.70 12.00 10.94
C GLN A 63 -10.41 11.59 9.50
N THR A 64 -10.39 12.57 8.58
CA THR A 64 -10.02 12.33 7.18
C THR A 64 -8.53 12.66 6.97
N PRO A 65 -7.66 11.67 6.73
CA PRO A 65 -6.26 11.93 6.40
C PRO A 65 -6.14 12.49 4.98
N LEU A 66 -5.06 13.24 4.74
CA LEU A 66 -4.60 13.58 3.39
C LEU A 66 -4.24 12.29 2.65
N PHE A 67 -4.76 12.17 1.43
CA PHE A 67 -4.49 11.05 0.55
C PHE A 67 -4.32 11.54 -0.89
N SER A 68 -3.23 11.16 -1.53
CA SER A 68 -3.03 11.35 -2.98
C SER A 68 -2.27 10.19 -3.58
N ARG A 69 -2.43 10.00 -4.89
CA ARG A 69 -1.78 8.95 -5.67
C ARG A 69 -1.37 9.49 -7.02
N ASN A 70 -0.21 9.07 -7.50
CA ASN A 70 0.25 9.28 -8.86
C ASN A 70 0.62 7.94 -9.47
N ILE A 71 -0.07 7.53 -10.53
CA ILE A 71 0.12 6.22 -11.17
C ILE A 71 0.78 6.44 -12.53
N ARG A 72 1.96 5.85 -12.73
CA ARG A 72 2.74 5.89 -13.96
C ARG A 72 2.85 4.48 -14.54
N ASN A 73 1.76 4.03 -15.15
CA ASN A 73 1.67 2.66 -15.71
C ASN A 73 2.75 2.37 -16.75
N ASP A 74 3.17 3.34 -17.57
CA ASP A 74 4.23 3.12 -18.56
C ASP A 74 5.58 2.79 -17.93
N ALA A 75 5.83 3.27 -16.70
CA ALA A 75 7.02 3.00 -15.92
C ALA A 75 6.86 1.82 -14.95
N GLY A 76 5.64 1.28 -14.78
CA GLY A 76 5.38 0.25 -13.76
C GLY A 76 5.46 0.78 -12.32
N GLU A 77 5.17 2.07 -12.11
CA GLU A 77 5.39 2.74 -10.84
C GLU A 77 4.16 3.50 -10.34
N ALA A 78 4.00 3.59 -9.03
CA ALA A 78 3.07 4.53 -8.40
C ALA A 78 3.66 5.14 -7.13
N SER A 79 3.28 6.39 -6.85
CA SER A 79 3.63 7.10 -5.62
C SER A 79 2.36 7.46 -4.88
N ILE A 80 2.34 7.24 -3.56
CA ILE A 80 1.17 7.45 -2.71
C ILE A 80 1.61 8.29 -1.51
N LEU A 81 0.84 9.33 -1.22
CA LEU A 81 0.93 10.07 0.03
C LEU A 81 -0.28 9.72 0.89
N LEU A 82 -0.01 9.28 2.12
CA LEU A 82 -1.03 9.11 3.15
C LEU A 82 -0.54 9.76 4.44
N SER A 83 -1.22 10.81 4.91
CA SER A 83 -0.78 11.58 6.07
C SER A 83 -1.94 12.13 6.87
N ARG A 84 -1.77 12.21 8.18
CA ARG A 84 -2.62 13.00 9.06
C ARG A 84 -2.42 14.50 8.78
N LEU A 85 -3.45 15.30 9.01
CA LEU A 85 -3.34 16.76 8.92
C LEU A 85 -2.54 17.30 10.12
N PRO A 86 -1.78 18.40 9.96
CA PRO A 86 -1.10 19.05 11.07
C PRO A 86 -2.07 19.36 12.22
N GLY A 87 -1.62 19.14 13.45
CA GLY A 87 -2.44 19.35 14.66
C GLY A 87 -3.40 18.22 15.01
N THR A 88 -3.48 17.15 14.20
CA THR A 88 -4.21 15.93 14.57
C THR A 88 -3.28 14.89 15.21
N PRO A 89 -3.76 14.06 16.15
CA PRO A 89 -2.96 12.96 16.67
C PRO A 89 -2.75 11.88 15.61
N GLY A 90 -1.70 11.07 15.78
CA GLY A 90 -1.54 9.83 15.05
C GLY A 90 -2.52 8.75 15.53
N VAL A 91 -2.61 7.65 14.77
CA VAL A 91 -3.51 6.53 15.05
C VAL A 91 -2.74 5.28 15.49
N SER A 92 -3.28 4.51 16.42
CA SER A 92 -2.69 3.25 16.87
C SER A 92 -3.62 2.08 16.56
N GLY A 93 -3.06 0.90 16.28
CA GLY A 93 -3.80 -0.32 16.01
C GLY A 93 -3.36 -1.03 14.72
N SER A 94 -4.33 -1.68 14.09
CA SER A 94 -4.15 -2.48 12.88
C SER A 94 -5.19 -2.11 11.83
N GLY A 95 -4.84 -2.21 10.55
CA GLY A 95 -5.80 -2.01 9.47
C GLY A 95 -5.17 -1.81 8.10
N GLY A 96 -6.02 -1.52 7.11
CA GLY A 96 -5.58 -1.21 5.75
C GLY A 96 -5.00 0.19 5.66
N LEU A 97 -3.83 0.32 5.03
CA LEU A 97 -3.25 1.58 4.61
C LEU A 97 -3.84 2.02 3.27
N VAL A 98 -3.79 1.12 2.27
CA VAL A 98 -4.32 1.33 0.92
C VAL A 98 -4.74 0.02 0.27
N THR A 99 -5.61 0.11 -0.73
CA THR A 99 -6.00 -1.00 -1.61
C THR A 99 -5.60 -0.64 -3.05
N LEU A 100 -4.79 -1.49 -3.66
CA LEU A 100 -4.35 -1.40 -5.05
C LEU A 100 -5.29 -2.24 -5.93
N MET A 101 -5.83 -1.63 -6.99
CA MET A 101 -6.73 -2.29 -7.94
C MET A 101 -6.03 -2.44 -9.28
N PHE A 102 -5.55 -3.65 -9.56
CA PHE A 102 -4.85 -3.98 -10.80
C PHE A 102 -5.77 -4.65 -11.81
N GLN A 103 -5.44 -4.48 -13.08
CA GLN A 103 -5.94 -5.29 -14.19
C GLN A 103 -4.78 -6.07 -14.80
N VAL A 104 -5.06 -7.32 -15.15
CA VAL A 104 -4.09 -8.21 -15.80
C VAL A 104 -4.07 -7.93 -17.31
N VAL A 105 -2.92 -7.53 -17.82
CA VAL A 105 -2.72 -7.16 -19.24
C VAL A 105 -1.74 -8.08 -19.98
N GLY A 106 -1.04 -8.96 -19.26
CA GLY A 106 -0.16 -9.97 -19.84
C GLY A 106 -0.08 -11.23 -18.98
N LYS A 107 0.51 -12.29 -19.53
CA LYS A 107 0.67 -13.60 -18.85
C LYS A 107 2.02 -13.73 -18.16
N GLY A 108 2.13 -14.65 -17.21
CA GLY A 108 3.37 -14.97 -16.49
C GLY A 108 3.29 -14.73 -14.98
N SER A 109 4.41 -14.98 -14.29
CA SER A 109 4.56 -14.70 -12.86
C SER A 109 5.24 -13.34 -12.68
N THR A 110 4.68 -12.48 -11.84
CA THR A 110 5.23 -11.16 -11.50
C THR A 110 5.07 -10.86 -10.01
N GLU A 111 5.67 -9.76 -9.55
CA GLU A 111 5.59 -9.29 -8.17
C GLU A 111 5.13 -7.83 -8.13
N VAL A 112 4.37 -7.50 -7.09
CA VAL A 112 4.09 -6.14 -6.65
C VAL A 112 4.88 -5.90 -5.37
N ARG A 113 5.71 -4.86 -5.34
CA ARG A 113 6.59 -4.54 -4.21
C ARG A 113 6.52 -3.07 -3.83
N LEU A 114 6.85 -2.76 -2.59
CA LEU A 114 7.07 -1.38 -2.17
C LEU A 114 8.53 -0.98 -2.43
N THR A 115 8.73 0.05 -3.24
CA THR A 115 10.05 0.69 -3.45
C THR A 115 10.38 1.69 -2.36
N GLU A 116 9.34 2.22 -1.71
CA GLU A 116 9.44 3.04 -0.50
C GLU A 116 8.31 2.65 0.46
N LEU A 117 8.65 2.49 1.73
CA LEU A 117 7.71 2.35 2.84
C LEU A 117 8.29 3.08 4.05
N THR A 118 7.83 4.32 4.26
CA THR A 118 8.20 5.08 5.44
C THR A 118 6.99 5.17 6.34
N LEU A 119 7.01 4.59 7.53
CA LEU A 119 5.99 4.83 8.56
C LEU A 119 6.53 5.84 9.56
N ARG A 120 5.78 6.89 9.89
CA ARG A 120 6.19 7.90 10.88
C ARG A 120 5.14 8.10 11.94
N ASN A 121 5.59 8.32 13.18
CA ASN A 121 4.70 8.74 14.26
C ASN A 121 4.45 10.26 14.24
N SER A 122 3.61 10.78 15.15
CA SER A 122 3.29 12.22 15.22
C SER A 122 4.49 13.10 15.60
N GLN A 123 5.55 12.50 16.15
CA GLN A 123 6.84 13.14 16.44
C GLN A 123 7.82 13.07 15.26
N MET A 124 7.35 12.63 14.08
CA MET A 124 8.15 12.45 12.85
C MET A 124 9.26 11.39 12.96
N GLN A 125 9.21 10.52 13.98
CA GLN A 125 10.12 9.40 14.14
C GLN A 125 9.65 8.21 13.31
N THR A 126 10.58 7.53 12.66
CA THR A 126 10.28 6.36 11.84
C THR A 126 9.87 5.16 12.70
N LEU A 127 8.79 4.49 12.30
CA LEU A 127 8.40 3.17 12.80
C LEU A 127 8.99 2.11 11.88
N SER A 128 9.80 1.20 12.42
CA SER A 128 10.46 0.16 11.63
C SER A 128 9.44 -0.89 11.16
N ALA A 129 9.46 -1.17 9.85
CA ALA A 129 8.72 -2.24 9.21
C ALA A 129 9.52 -2.76 8.01
N ALA A 130 9.40 -4.06 7.73
CA ALA A 130 9.92 -4.64 6.50
C ALA A 130 8.97 -4.35 5.32
N PRO A 131 9.46 -3.99 4.13
CA PRO A 131 8.62 -3.82 2.96
C PRO A 131 8.06 -5.18 2.51
N PRO A 132 6.74 -5.30 2.28
CA PRO A 132 6.15 -6.55 1.78
C PRO A 132 6.27 -6.68 0.27
N VAL A 133 6.07 -7.92 -0.18
CA VAL A 133 5.93 -8.29 -1.60
C VAL A 133 4.65 -9.12 -1.75
N ALA A 134 3.95 -8.93 -2.86
CA ALA A 134 2.88 -9.80 -3.30
C ALA A 134 3.24 -10.46 -4.64
N ARG A 135 3.03 -11.76 -4.74
CA ARG A 135 3.22 -12.52 -5.97
C ARG A 135 1.92 -12.61 -6.76
N VAL A 136 2.00 -12.44 -8.07
CA VAL A 136 0.87 -12.62 -8.99
C VAL A 136 1.27 -13.63 -10.04
N VAL A 137 0.44 -14.65 -10.23
CA VAL A 137 0.60 -15.67 -11.28
C VAL A 137 -0.57 -15.55 -12.24
N VAL A 138 -0.26 -15.34 -13.52
CA VAL A 138 -1.25 -15.22 -14.59
C VAL A 138 -1.17 -16.42 -15.53
N GLU A 139 -2.30 -17.10 -15.70
CA GLU A 139 -2.48 -18.25 -16.60
C GLU A 139 -2.96 -17.84 -18.02
#